data_AF-A0A139BPU8-F1
#
_entry.id   AF-A0A139BPU8-F1
#
_cell.length_a   1.000
_cell.length_b   1.000
_cell.length_c   1.000
_cell.angle_alpha   90.00
_cell.angle_beta   90.00
_cell.angle_gamma   90.00
#
_symmetry.space_group_name_H-M   'P 1'
#
loop_
_entity.id
_entity.type
_entity.pdbx_description
1 polymer ?
#
loop_
_entity_poly.entity_id
_entity_poly.type
_entity_poly.pdbx_seq_one_letter_code
_entity_poly.pdbx_strand_id
1 'polypeptide(L)'
;MGVLNDMAGNLCKQHFDFVMAENKKKTWAEKSVLYAQPRARDNTLAVVWFVVRWYGSKAANTRRMQKKVIIKPKNKHGYTTATLVNKARHWEADMVIEVEQELIPIRREAALLAKAIGQLNQIIKAAKAGESR
;
A
#
# COMPACT_ATOMS: atom_id res chain seq x y z
N MET A 1 4.35 -9.11 -13.46
CA MET A 1 3.55 -8.23 -12.57
C MET A 1 2.34 -8.93 -11.95
N GLY A 2 1.62 -9.81 -12.66
CA GLY A 2 0.44 -10.53 -12.12
C GLY A 2 0.71 -11.23 -10.77
N VAL A 3 1.71 -12.09 -10.69
CA VAL A 3 2.06 -12.80 -9.44
C VAL A 3 2.32 -11.85 -8.26
N LEU A 4 3.08 -10.77 -8.47
CA LEU A 4 3.34 -9.80 -7.40
C LEU A 4 2.08 -9.04 -6.97
N ASN A 5 1.16 -8.78 -7.90
CA ASN A 5 -0.13 -8.18 -7.57
C ASN A 5 -0.95 -9.12 -6.68
N ASP A 6 -0.97 -10.42 -6.98
CA ASP A 6 -1.72 -11.41 -6.22
C ASP A 6 -1.13 -11.56 -4.81
N MET A 7 0.20 -11.67 -4.70
CA MET A 7 0.90 -11.70 -3.42
C MET A 7 0.61 -10.45 -2.56
N ALA A 8 0.76 -9.26 -3.15
CA ALA A 8 0.44 -8.01 -2.46
C ALA A 8 -1.04 -7.91 -2.06
N GLY A 9 -1.94 -8.34 -2.94
CA GLY A 9 -3.38 -8.35 -2.72
C GLY A 9 -3.76 -9.27 -1.56
N ASN A 10 -3.19 -10.47 -1.52
CA ASN A 10 -3.41 -11.44 -0.46
C ASN A 10 -2.94 -10.90 0.90
N LEU A 11 -1.75 -10.30 0.97
CA LEU A 11 -1.25 -9.70 2.23
C LEU A 11 -2.12 -8.54 2.70
N CYS A 12 -2.52 -7.65 1.78
CA CYS A 12 -3.41 -6.54 2.14
C CYS A 12 -4.79 -7.03 2.58
N LYS A 13 -5.29 -8.12 1.97
CA LYS A 13 -6.54 -8.76 2.35
C LYS A 13 -6.44 -9.41 3.73
N GLN A 14 -5.38 -10.17 4.00
CA GLN A 14 -5.13 -10.78 5.30
C GLN A 14 -5.08 -9.73 6.42
N HIS A 15 -4.33 -8.64 6.20
CA HIS A 15 -4.31 -7.49 7.10
C HIS A 15 -5.72 -6.90 7.31
N PHE A 16 -6.46 -6.68 6.23
CA PHE A 16 -7.81 -6.11 6.31
C PHE A 16 -8.77 -7.02 7.07
N ASP A 17 -8.76 -8.32 6.81
CA ASP A 17 -9.64 -9.29 7.45
C ASP A 17 -9.35 -9.38 8.96
N PHE A 18 -8.06 -9.41 9.35
CA PHE A 18 -7.63 -9.32 10.74
C PHE A 18 -8.17 -8.06 11.42
N VAL A 19 -7.91 -6.89 10.83
CA VAL A 19 -8.36 -5.60 11.39
C VAL A 19 -9.89 -5.54 11.51
N MET A 20 -10.62 -6.05 10.52
CA MET A 20 -12.08 -6.04 10.55
C MET A 20 -12.67 -7.02 11.57
N ALA A 21 -12.03 -8.17 11.79
CA ALA A 21 -12.42 -9.10 12.84
C ALA A 21 -12.25 -8.49 14.24
N GLU A 22 -11.12 -7.81 14.48
CA GLU A 22 -10.86 -7.14 15.76
C GLU A 22 -11.73 -5.89 15.94
N ASN A 23 -11.90 -5.05 14.91
CA ASN A 23 -12.72 -3.84 14.96
C ASN A 23 -14.19 -4.10 15.33
N LYS A 24 -14.73 -5.31 15.12
CA LYS A 24 -16.07 -5.68 15.57
C LYS A 24 -16.20 -5.76 17.09
N LYS A 25 -15.10 -6.08 17.77
CA LYS A 25 -15.01 -6.26 19.23
C LYS A 25 -14.61 -4.96 19.95
N LYS A 26 -14.22 -3.92 19.20
CA LYS A 26 -13.62 -2.69 19.74
C LYS A 26 -14.58 -1.51 19.70
N THR A 27 -14.46 -0.63 20.69
CA THR A 27 -15.16 0.65 20.68
C THR A 27 -14.67 1.53 19.55
N TRP A 28 -15.46 2.54 19.15
CA TRP A 28 -15.10 3.43 18.04
C TRP A 28 -13.70 4.06 18.18
N ALA A 29 -13.32 4.45 19.40
CA ALA A 29 -12.04 5.10 19.68
C ALA A 29 -10.83 4.15 19.55
N GLU A 30 -11.06 2.84 19.65
CA GLU A 30 -10.02 1.80 19.64
C GLU A 30 -9.90 1.10 18.30
N LYS A 31 -10.82 1.38 17.35
CA LYS A 31 -10.75 0.82 16.01
C LYS A 31 -9.46 1.28 15.31
N SER A 32 -8.96 0.39 14.47
CA SER A 32 -7.86 0.68 13.57
C SER A 32 -8.25 1.82 12.63
N VAL A 33 -7.26 2.63 12.33
CA VAL A 33 -7.33 3.63 11.27
C VAL A 33 -6.26 3.40 10.22
N LEU A 34 -5.41 2.38 10.37
CA LEU A 34 -4.26 2.13 9.52
C LEU A 34 -4.52 0.94 8.61
N TYR A 35 -4.29 1.11 7.31
CA TYR A 35 -4.59 0.06 6.32
C TYR A 35 -3.54 0.04 5.21
N ALA A 36 -3.15 -1.18 4.80
CA ALA A 36 -2.39 -1.43 3.58
C ALA A 36 -3.34 -1.61 2.39
N GLN A 37 -2.94 -1.12 1.21
CA GLN A 37 -3.68 -1.33 -0.03
C GLN A 37 -2.74 -1.39 -1.24
N PRO A 38 -2.96 -2.36 -2.16
CA PRO A 38 -2.29 -2.36 -3.44
C PRO A 38 -2.85 -1.25 -4.33
N ARG A 39 -1.95 -0.63 -5.08
CA ARG A 39 -2.17 0.38 -6.11
C ARG A 39 -1.44 -0.11 -7.35
N ALA A 40 -2.15 -0.92 -8.14
CA ALA A 40 -1.69 -1.28 -9.47
C ALA A 40 -2.13 -0.21 -10.46
N ARG A 41 -1.20 0.24 -11.31
CA ARG A 41 -1.50 1.07 -12.48
C ARG A 41 -0.57 0.64 -13.61
N ASP A 42 -1.14 0.22 -14.72
CA ASP A 42 -0.41 -0.28 -15.88
C ASP A 42 0.60 -1.37 -15.46
N ASN A 43 1.88 -1.18 -15.78
CA ASN A 43 2.97 -2.09 -15.44
C ASN A 43 3.63 -1.79 -14.09
N THR A 44 2.96 -1.03 -13.22
CA THR A 44 3.48 -0.67 -11.90
C THR A 44 2.60 -1.23 -10.78
N LEU A 45 3.25 -1.73 -9.74
CA LEU A 45 2.63 -2.11 -8.48
C LEU A 45 3.25 -1.25 -7.38
N ALA A 46 2.42 -0.45 -6.73
CA ALA A 46 2.75 0.18 -5.47
C ALA A 46 1.86 -0.40 -4.38
N VAL A 47 2.40 -0.72 -3.21
CA VAL A 47 1.58 -1.03 -2.03
C VAL A 47 1.76 0.10 -1.04
N VAL A 48 0.67 0.76 -0.67
CA VAL A 48 0.67 1.95 0.17
C VAL A 48 0.00 1.68 1.50
N TRP A 49 0.52 2.31 2.55
CA TRP A 49 -0.20 2.45 3.80
C TRP A 49 -0.97 3.77 3.79
N PHE A 50 -2.19 3.77 4.32
CA PHE A 50 -2.98 4.97 4.51
C PHE A 50 -3.66 4.98 5.86
N VAL A 51 -3.90 6.18 6.38
CA VAL A 51 -4.70 6.42 7.57
C VAL A 51 -6.09 6.89 7.16
N VAL A 52 -7.11 6.25 7.72
CA VAL A 52 -8.50 6.69 7.63
C VAL A 52 -8.74 7.80 8.66
N ARG A 53 -9.29 8.91 8.18
CA ARG A 53 -9.80 10.00 9.02
C ARG A 53 -11.25 10.24 8.68
N TRP A 54 -12.02 10.64 9.68
CA TRP A 54 -13.41 11.00 9.52
C TRP A 54 -13.59 12.49 9.79
N TYR A 55 -14.16 13.22 8.84
CA TYR A 55 -14.44 14.65 8.94
C TYR A 55 -15.94 14.91 8.89
N GLY A 56 -16.37 16.11 9.30
CA GLY A 56 -17.78 16.49 9.35
C GLY A 56 -18.47 16.10 10.66
N SER A 57 -19.75 16.44 10.78
CA SER A 57 -20.52 16.24 12.00
C SER A 57 -21.31 14.93 11.94
N LYS A 58 -21.24 14.16 13.03
CA LYS A 58 -22.10 12.98 13.22
C LYS A 58 -23.57 13.40 13.35
N ALA A 59 -23.84 14.47 14.11
CA ALA A 59 -25.20 14.97 14.36
C ALA A 59 -25.86 15.53 13.10
N ALA A 60 -25.11 16.21 12.24
CA ALA A 60 -25.62 16.76 10.98
C ALA A 60 -25.56 15.78 9.80
N ASN A 61 -25.22 14.51 10.03
CA ASN A 61 -25.04 13.48 9.00
C ASN A 61 -24.12 13.89 7.82
N THR A 62 -23.11 14.73 8.07
CA THR A 62 -22.15 15.20 7.06
C THR A 62 -20.83 14.44 7.10
N ARG A 63 -20.78 13.31 7.82
CA ARG A 63 -19.53 12.62 8.10
C ARG A 63 -18.97 11.95 6.84
N ARG A 64 -17.73 12.27 6.49
CA ARG A 64 -17.03 11.71 5.32
C ARG A 64 -15.73 11.03 5.72
N MET A 65 -15.50 9.86 5.12
CA MET A 65 -14.23 9.15 5.26
C MET A 65 -13.21 9.74 4.28
N GLN A 66 -12.03 10.08 4.78
CA GLN A 66 -10.87 10.48 3.98
C GLN A 66 -9.72 9.49 4.21
N LYS A 67 -9.10 9.03 3.12
CA LYS A 67 -7.87 8.23 3.17
C LYS A 67 -6.67 9.15 2.98
N LYS A 68 -5.78 9.22 3.96
CA LYS A 68 -4.51 9.94 3.85
C LYS A 68 -3.37 8.95 3.68
N VAL A 69 -2.76 8.92 2.50
CA VAL A 69 -1.60 8.07 2.21
C VAL A 69 -0.42 8.49 3.08
N ILE A 70 0.26 7.51 3.66
CA ILE A 70 1.52 7.72 4.38
C ILE A 70 2.62 7.81 3.33
N ILE A 71 3.48 8.83 3.44
CA ILE A 71 4.60 8.99 2.52
C ILE A 71 5.76 8.12 3.01
N LYS A 72 6.21 7.24 2.13
CA LYS A 72 7.40 6.41 2.36
C LYS A 72 8.68 7.24 2.24
N PRO A 73 9.76 6.94 2.99
CA PRO A 73 11.05 7.58 2.78
C PRO A 73 11.54 7.47 1.33
N LYS A 74 12.22 8.50 0.84
CA LYS A 74 12.83 8.51 -0.49
C LYS A 74 13.83 7.35 -0.62
N ASN A 75 13.89 6.73 -1.80
CA ASN A 75 14.82 5.64 -2.13
C ASN A 75 14.73 4.39 -1.24
N LYS A 76 13.60 4.19 -0.54
CA LYS A 76 13.35 2.98 0.25
C LYS A 76 12.19 2.19 -0.35
N HIS A 77 12.23 0.87 -0.21
CA HIS A 77 11.12 0.01 -0.62
C HIS A 77 10.08 -0.15 0.49
N GLY A 78 10.47 -0.08 1.75
CA GLY A 78 9.58 -0.13 2.92
C GLY A 78 9.39 1.20 3.65
N TYR A 79 8.37 1.23 4.50
CA TYR A 79 8.11 2.23 5.51
C TYR A 79 8.94 1.95 6.76
N THR A 80 9.22 2.98 7.56
CA THR A 80 9.88 2.73 8.85
C THR A 80 8.88 2.15 9.84
N THR A 81 9.29 1.10 10.56
CA THR A 81 8.46 0.47 11.60
C THR A 81 7.89 1.49 12.57
N ALA A 82 8.74 2.40 13.06
CA ALA A 82 8.31 3.48 13.95
C ALA A 82 7.17 4.32 13.36
N THR A 83 7.19 4.63 12.06
CA THR A 83 6.13 5.44 11.42
C THR A 83 4.79 4.71 11.38
N LEU A 84 4.81 3.40 11.13
CA LEU A 84 3.60 2.59 11.07
C LEU A 84 3.06 2.30 12.48
N VAL A 85 3.92 1.87 13.41
CA VAL A 85 3.54 1.57 14.80
C VAL A 85 2.99 2.80 15.51
N ASN A 86 3.56 3.99 15.29
CA ASN A 86 3.02 5.25 15.85
C ASN A 86 1.61 5.60 15.35
N LYS A 87 1.13 4.97 14.28
CA LYS A 87 -0.21 5.16 13.71
C LYS A 87 -1.14 3.97 13.94
N ALA A 88 -0.56 2.83 14.27
CA ALA A 88 -1.25 1.61 14.63
C ALA A 88 -1.85 1.72 16.03
N ARG A 89 -2.84 0.89 16.30
CA ARG A 89 -3.26 0.55 17.66
C ARG A 89 -2.30 -0.47 18.25
N HIS A 90 -2.23 -0.52 19.58
CA HIS A 90 -1.35 -1.47 20.28
C HIS A 90 -1.63 -2.93 19.88
N TRP A 91 -2.90 -3.27 19.63
CA TRP A 91 -3.33 -4.62 19.30
C TRP A 91 -3.05 -5.03 17.85
N GLU A 92 -2.76 -4.09 16.94
CA GLU A 92 -2.47 -4.38 15.53
C GLU A 92 -0.99 -4.19 15.18
N ALA A 93 -0.17 -3.74 16.14
CA ALA A 93 1.22 -3.37 15.88
C ALA A 93 2.04 -4.53 15.28
N ASP A 94 1.94 -5.72 15.84
CA ASP A 94 2.68 -6.90 15.37
C ASP A 94 2.27 -7.29 13.95
N MET A 95 0.96 -7.33 13.68
CA MET A 95 0.43 -7.60 12.35
C MET A 95 0.90 -6.57 11.31
N VAL A 96 0.94 -5.29 11.69
CA VAL A 96 1.42 -4.21 10.81
C VAL A 96 2.91 -4.39 10.50
N ILE A 97 3.72 -4.80 11.48
CA ILE A 97 5.14 -5.06 11.32
C ILE A 97 5.36 -6.23 10.36
N GLU A 98 4.70 -7.35 10.60
CA GLU A 98 4.79 -8.57 9.80
C GLU A 98 4.40 -8.30 8.34
N VAL A 99 3.22 -7.70 8.12
CA VAL A 99 2.74 -7.35 6.78
C VAL A 99 3.70 -6.38 6.08
N GLU A 100 4.26 -5.40 6.79
CA GLU A 100 5.23 -4.49 6.18
C GLU A 100 6.54 -5.21 5.80
N GLN A 101 7.04 -6.12 6.64
CA GLN A 101 8.22 -6.92 6.35
C GLN A 101 8.05 -7.76 5.08
N GLU A 102 6.88 -8.37 4.91
CA GLU A 102 6.56 -9.16 3.72
C GLU A 102 6.33 -8.31 2.46
N LEU A 103 5.80 -7.10 2.61
CA LEU A 103 5.59 -6.18 1.49
C LEU A 103 6.89 -5.55 0.96
N ILE A 104 7.96 -5.48 1.76
CA ILE A 104 9.26 -4.93 1.34
C ILE A 104 9.84 -5.65 0.11
N PRO A 105 10.03 -6.99 0.11
CA PRO A 105 10.58 -7.70 -1.03
C PRO A 105 9.68 -7.57 -2.27
N ILE A 106 8.35 -7.65 -2.11
CA ILE A 106 7.40 -7.48 -3.22
C ILE A 106 7.55 -6.10 -3.87
N ARG A 107 7.63 -5.04 -3.06
CA ARG A 107 7.83 -3.67 -3.59
C ARG A 107 9.21 -3.48 -4.23
N ARG A 108 10.24 -4.19 -3.76
CA ARG A 108 11.57 -4.18 -4.37
C ARG A 108 11.54 -4.82 -5.75
N GLU A 109 10.96 -6.00 -5.86
CA GLU A 109 10.87 -6.74 -7.11
C GLU A 109 9.99 -6.02 -8.14
N ALA A 110 8.84 -5.50 -7.71
CA ALA A 110 7.97 -4.69 -8.57
C ALA A 110 8.69 -3.46 -9.15
N ALA A 111 9.53 -2.80 -8.35
CA ALA A 111 10.31 -1.65 -8.82
C ALA A 111 11.37 -2.04 -9.85
N LEU A 112 12.03 -3.19 -9.68
CA LEU A 112 13.00 -3.71 -10.65
C LEU A 112 12.32 -4.08 -11.97
N LEU A 113 11.18 -4.78 -11.92
CA LEU A 113 10.40 -5.14 -13.10
C LEU A 113 9.89 -3.90 -13.85
N ALA A 114 9.36 -2.92 -13.13
CA ALA A 114 8.91 -1.66 -13.73
C ALA A 114 10.05 -0.93 -14.44
N LYS A 115 11.26 -0.91 -13.85
CA LYS A 115 12.45 -0.33 -14.47
C LYS A 115 12.85 -1.08 -15.74
N ALA A 116 12.90 -2.40 -15.70
CA ALA A 116 13.24 -3.22 -16.86
C ALA A 116 12.25 -3.03 -18.01
N ILE A 117 10.95 -3.06 -17.73
CA ILE A 117 9.89 -2.78 -18.72
C ILE A 117 10.06 -1.38 -19.32
N GLY A 118 10.34 -0.38 -18.47
CA GLY A 118 10.59 0.99 -18.93
C GLY A 118 11.77 1.08 -19.90
N GLN A 119 12.88 0.40 -19.61
CA GLN A 119 14.06 0.36 -20.48
C GLN A 119 13.78 -0.34 -21.80
N LEU A 120 13.11 -1.50 -21.78
CA LEU A 120 12.73 -2.23 -22.98
C LEU A 120 11.84 -1.39 -23.90
N ASN A 121 10.86 -0.67 -23.33
CA ASN A 121 9.99 0.21 -24.10
C ASN A 121 10.78 1.34 -24.80
N GLN A 122 11.81 1.89 -24.16
CA GLN A 122 12.68 2.89 -24.80
C GLN A 122 13.50 2.30 -25.94
N ILE A 123 14.04 1.09 -25.78
CA ILE A 123 14.80 0.39 -26.82
C ILE A 123 13.92 0.10 -28.03
N ILE A 124 12.71 -0.44 -27.81
CA ILE A 124 11.73 -0.71 -28.88
C ILE A 124 11.38 0.57 -29.63
N LYS A 125 11.16 1.68 -28.90
CA LYS A 125 10.86 2.97 -29.51
C LYS A 125 12.01 3.47 -30.38
N ALA A 126 13.25 3.32 -29.92
CA ALA A 126 14.44 3.73 -30.67
C ALA A 126 14.65 2.88 -31.94
N ALA A 127 14.45 1.56 -31.85
CA ALA A 127 14.58 0.65 -32.99
C ALA A 127 13.60 1.01 -34.13
N LYS A 128 12.32 1.22 -33.80
CA LYS A 128 11.29 1.63 -34.77
C LYS A 128 11.58 2.98 -35.44
N ALA A 129 12.17 3.92 -34.68
CA ALA A 129 12.56 5.22 -35.23
C ALA A 129 13.77 5.12 -36.19
N GLY A 130 14.63 4.11 -36.01
CA GLY A 130 15.76 3.81 -36.89
C GLY A 130 15.34 3.11 -38.19
N GLU A 131 14.31 2.26 -38.16
CA GLU A 131 13.75 1.57 -39.34
C GLU A 131 12.95 2.49 -40.28
N SER A 132 12.61 3.70 -39.83
CA SER A 132 11.88 4.70 -40.63
C SER A 132 12.81 5.70 -41.35
N ARG A 133 14.12 5.42 -41.41
CA ARG A 133 15.15 6.19 -42.11
C ARG A 133 15.81 5.32 -43.18
#